data_AF-A0A928ILU0-F1
#
_entry.id   AF-A0A928ILU0-F1
#
_cell.length_a   1.000
_cell.length_b   1.000
_cell.length_c   1.000
_cell.angle_alpha   90.00
_cell.angle_beta   90.00
_cell.angle_gamma   90.00
#
_symmetry.space_group_name_H-M   'P 1'
#
loop_
_entity.id
_entity.type
_entity.pdbx_description
1 polymer ?
#
loop_
_entity_poly.entity_id
_entity_poly.type
_entity_poly.pdbx_seq_one_letter_code
_entity_poly.pdbx_strand_id
1 'polypeptide(L)'
;MTGPAIDEKNTEEVVNHDVLLENSSENTLTAHEVISEPDVIGEEQTDTYESKGTEDSNETEALKNEISELRKKIEAKEKEQEKILRELGDFERLFPETSVKSVPDEVWQKVEGGVPLCAAYALYEREKKLAQNHANEINTRNSSLAAGKAGKGDSEEYFSPEEVKRMSQKEVHWNFSKIKNSMKYWR
;
A
#
# COMPACT_ATOMS: atom_id res chain seq x y z
N MET A 1 48.02 1.89 6.99
CA MET A 1 46.98 2.71 6.33
C MET A 1 45.69 2.37 7.03
N THR A 2 45.16 3.35 7.76
CA THR A 2 44.15 3.19 8.78
C THR A 2 42.99 4.13 8.43
N GLY A 3 41.78 3.59 8.41
CA GLY A 3 40.52 4.34 8.46
C GLY A 3 39.50 3.98 7.35
N PRO A 4 38.21 4.28 7.54
CA PRO A 4 37.55 4.77 8.76
C PRO A 4 36.45 3.84 9.31
N ALA A 5 36.17 4.06 10.59
CA ALA A 5 35.06 3.52 11.35
C ALA A 5 33.74 4.15 10.90
N ILE A 6 32.69 3.34 10.89
CA ILE A 6 31.30 3.78 10.72
C ILE A 6 30.66 3.66 12.11
N ASP A 7 30.40 4.82 12.70
CA ASP A 7 29.62 5.00 13.92
C ASP A 7 28.29 5.62 13.47
N GLU A 8 27.22 4.84 13.47
CA GLU A 8 25.86 5.38 13.42
C GLU A 8 24.98 4.61 14.41
N LYS A 9 24.74 5.29 15.52
CA LYS A 9 23.60 5.12 16.41
C LYS A 9 22.30 5.34 15.62
N ASN A 10 21.31 4.47 15.74
CA ASN A 10 20.00 4.86 16.32
C ASN A 10 19.03 3.67 16.45
N THR A 11 18.75 3.34 17.71
CA THR A 11 17.42 2.99 18.27
C THR A 11 16.41 2.26 17.37
N GLU A 12 16.35 0.94 17.56
CA GLU A 12 15.17 0.12 17.25
C GLU A 12 13.99 0.55 18.15
N GLU A 13 13.04 1.30 17.58
CA GLU A 13 11.72 1.47 18.19
C GLU A 13 10.81 0.35 17.69
N VAL A 14 10.73 -0.71 18.49
CA VAL A 14 9.80 -1.82 18.30
C VAL A 14 8.39 -1.30 18.62
N VAL A 15 7.66 -0.85 17.60
CA VAL A 15 6.23 -0.57 17.72
C VAL A 15 5.48 -1.89 17.70
N ASN A 16 5.22 -2.42 18.89
CA ASN A 16 4.28 -3.51 19.13
C ASN A 16 2.89 -3.09 18.62
N HIS A 17 2.45 -3.67 17.51
CA HIS A 17 1.12 -3.47 16.97
C HIS A 17 0.16 -4.55 17.51
N ASP A 18 -0.10 -4.52 18.81
CA ASP A 18 -1.16 -5.31 19.44
C ASP A 18 -2.49 -4.56 19.31
N VAL A 19 -3.17 -4.78 18.18
CA VAL A 19 -4.54 -4.30 17.95
C VAL A 19 -5.48 -5.25 18.66
N LEU A 20 -5.89 -4.88 19.87
CA LEU A 20 -7.01 -5.47 20.57
C LEU A 20 -8.30 -5.19 19.80
N LEU A 21 -8.69 -6.17 18.98
CA LEU A 21 -10.03 -6.37 18.45
C LEU A 21 -10.81 -7.26 19.43
N GLU A 22 -11.50 -6.66 20.39
CA GLU A 22 -12.67 -7.30 21.01
C GLU A 22 -13.75 -6.24 21.26
N ASN A 23 -14.68 -6.14 20.31
CA ASN A 23 -16.02 -5.58 20.49
C ASN A 23 -16.98 -6.74 20.66
N SER A 24 -17.77 -6.71 21.75
CA SER A 24 -19.12 -7.29 21.93
C SER A 24 -19.33 -7.41 23.45
N SER A 25 -20.42 -7.04 24.10
CA SER A 25 -21.74 -6.55 23.70
C SER A 25 -22.52 -6.33 25.00
N GLU A 26 -23.47 -5.39 25.00
CA GLU A 26 -24.60 -5.30 25.94
C GLU A 26 -24.33 -4.93 27.41
N ASN A 27 -24.74 -3.73 27.81
CA ASN A 27 -25.74 -3.62 28.88
C ASN A 27 -26.50 -2.29 28.84
N THR A 28 -27.72 -2.34 29.35
CA THR A 28 -28.91 -1.54 29.10
C THR A 28 -28.96 -0.15 29.76
N LEU A 29 -29.59 0.79 29.05
CA LEU A 29 -30.62 1.75 29.52
C LEU A 29 -30.70 2.01 31.04
N THR A 30 -30.46 3.26 31.45
CA THR A 30 -31.35 3.99 32.38
C THR A 30 -31.35 5.49 32.08
N ALA A 31 -32.54 6.01 31.80
CA ALA A 31 -32.88 7.42 31.79
C ALA A 31 -33.09 7.96 33.22
N HIS A 32 -33.22 9.30 33.33
CA HIS A 32 -33.39 10.13 34.53
C HIS A 32 -32.05 10.48 35.22
N GLU A 33 -31.75 11.73 35.54
CA GLU A 33 -32.62 12.70 36.19
C GLU A 33 -32.13 14.14 35.92
N VAL A 34 -33.04 14.99 35.45
CA VAL A 34 -32.91 16.45 35.51
C VAL A 34 -33.09 16.84 36.97
N ILE A 35 -32.03 17.30 37.63
CA ILE A 35 -32.17 17.90 38.97
C ILE A 35 -31.98 19.41 38.83
N SER A 36 -33.14 20.07 38.89
CA SER A 36 -33.32 21.50 39.08
C SER A 36 -32.58 22.02 40.31
N GLU A 37 -32.10 23.25 40.17
CA GLU A 37 -31.60 24.12 41.25
C GLU A 37 -32.57 24.19 42.45
N PRO A 38 -32.04 24.27 43.67
CA PRO A 38 -32.68 25.04 44.72
C PRO A 38 -31.84 26.26 45.11
N ASP A 39 -32.41 27.42 44.81
CA ASP A 39 -32.09 28.73 45.39
C ASP A 39 -32.61 28.77 46.84
N VAL A 40 -31.72 28.72 47.84
CA VAL A 40 -32.03 29.10 49.23
C VAL A 40 -30.83 29.78 49.87
N ILE A 41 -31.02 31.08 50.13
CA ILE A 41 -30.18 32.01 50.86
C ILE A 41 -30.06 31.59 52.34
N GLY A 42 -28.83 31.57 52.87
CA GLY A 42 -28.54 31.44 54.30
C GLY A 42 -27.19 32.09 54.63
N GLU A 43 -27.21 33.10 55.51
CA GLU A 43 -26.10 33.96 55.90
C GLU A 43 -25.04 33.29 56.78
N GLU A 44 -23.83 33.86 56.74
CA GLU A 44 -22.78 33.90 57.76
C GLU A 44 -22.22 32.58 58.33
N GLN A 45 -21.00 32.21 57.91
CA GLN A 45 -19.80 32.22 58.78
C GLN A 45 -18.56 32.40 57.89
N THR A 46 -17.92 33.57 57.96
CA THR A 46 -16.59 33.78 57.39
C THR A 46 -15.57 33.18 58.34
N ASP A 47 -15.33 31.88 58.21
CA ASP A 47 -14.16 31.27 58.81
C ASP A 47 -12.94 31.50 57.92
N THR A 48 -11.94 32.09 58.56
CA THR A 48 -10.62 32.43 58.04
C THR A 48 -9.90 31.18 57.55
N TYR A 49 -9.95 30.90 56.25
CA TYR A 49 -9.00 29.98 55.61
C TYR A 49 -7.72 30.73 55.26
N GLU A 50 -6.83 30.84 56.25
CA GLU A 50 -5.45 31.24 56.03
C GLU A 50 -4.75 30.24 55.08
N SER A 51 -4.43 30.73 53.89
CA SER A 51 -3.17 30.46 53.19
C SER A 51 -2.80 29.00 52.89
N LYS A 52 -3.62 28.34 52.05
CA LYS A 52 -3.17 27.30 51.08
C LYS A 52 -3.68 27.54 49.64
N GLY A 53 -4.36 28.67 49.42
CA GLY A 53 -5.18 28.91 48.22
C GLY A 53 -4.43 29.21 46.92
N THR A 54 -3.09 29.32 46.92
CA THR A 54 -2.33 29.59 45.68
C THR A 54 -1.81 28.32 45.02
N GLU A 55 -1.43 27.29 45.79
CA GLU A 55 -0.93 26.03 45.25
C GLU A 55 -2.07 25.16 44.71
N ASP A 56 -3.16 25.00 45.47
CA ASP A 56 -4.37 24.30 45.01
C ASP A 56 -5.04 25.01 43.82
N SER A 57 -5.00 26.35 43.77
CA SER A 57 -5.55 27.10 42.63
C SER A 57 -4.69 26.93 41.37
N ASN A 58 -3.37 26.92 41.51
CA ASN A 58 -2.47 26.69 40.38
C ASN A 58 -2.53 25.24 39.89
N GLU A 59 -2.65 24.27 40.80
CA GLU A 59 -2.83 22.86 40.46
C GLU A 59 -4.17 22.61 39.77
N THR A 60 -5.26 23.20 40.25
CA THR A 60 -6.57 23.09 39.59
C THR A 60 -6.62 23.77 38.22
N GLU A 61 -5.92 24.90 38.01
CA GLU A 61 -5.78 25.50 36.68
C GLU A 61 -4.91 24.65 35.75
N ALA A 62 -3.81 24.08 36.23
CA ALA A 62 -2.97 23.17 35.46
C ALA A 62 -3.77 21.93 35.01
N LEU A 63 -4.55 21.33 35.91
CA LEU A 63 -5.43 20.19 35.61
C LEU A 63 -6.52 20.55 34.60
N LYS A 64 -7.14 21.73 34.71
CA LYS A 64 -8.12 22.21 33.72
C LYS A 64 -7.51 22.36 32.33
N ASN A 65 -6.29 22.90 32.25
CA ASN A 65 -5.55 23.04 31.00
C ASN A 65 -5.20 21.67 30.41
N GLU A 66 -4.74 20.73 31.23
CA GLU A 66 -4.44 19.37 30.79
C GLU A 66 -5.69 18.64 30.28
N ILE A 67 -6.82 18.74 30.99
CA ILE A 67 -8.11 18.19 30.54
C ILE A 67 -8.53 18.80 29.21
N SER A 68 -8.38 20.11 29.03
CA SER A 68 -8.67 20.79 27.76
C SER A 68 -7.81 20.25 26.61
N GLU A 69 -6.51 20.09 26.82
CA GLU A 69 -5.60 19.55 25.80
C GLU A 69 -5.88 18.08 25.48
N LEU A 70 -6.21 17.26 26.49
CA LEU A 70 -6.62 15.88 26.28
C LEU A 70 -7.92 15.79 25.48
N ARG A 71 -8.91 16.63 25.79
CA ARG A 71 -10.17 16.70 25.02
C ARG A 71 -9.94 17.03 23.56
N LYS A 72 -9.09 18.03 23.25
CA LYS A 72 -8.73 18.36 21.86
C LYS A 72 -8.05 17.20 21.14
N LYS A 73 -7.15 16.49 21.82
CA LYS A 73 -6.47 15.32 21.26
C LYS A 73 -7.45 14.18 20.96
N ILE A 74 -8.42 13.94 21.83
CA ILE A 74 -9.47 12.94 21.63
C ILE A 74 -10.33 13.33 20.42
N GLU A 75 -10.84 14.56 20.37
CA GLU A 75 -11.66 15.05 19.26
C GLU A 75 -10.92 14.96 17.92
N ALA A 76 -9.64 15.32 17.88
CA ALA A 76 -8.82 15.19 16.67
C ALA A 76 -8.67 13.73 16.22
N LYS A 77 -8.50 12.78 17.14
CA LYS A 77 -8.42 11.36 16.83
C LYS A 77 -9.75 10.80 16.35
N GLU A 78 -10.85 11.15 17.00
CA GLU A 78 -12.20 10.73 16.61
C GLU A 78 -12.53 11.20 15.19
N LYS A 79 -12.18 12.45 14.87
CA LYS A 79 -12.38 13.01 13.53
C LYS A 79 -11.56 12.29 12.46
N GLU A 80 -10.32 11.92 12.76
CA GLU A 80 -9.50 11.15 11.82
C GLU A 80 -10.05 9.73 11.64
N GLN A 81 -10.50 9.08 12.71
CA GLN A 81 -11.15 7.78 12.64
C GLN A 81 -12.43 7.83 11.80
N GLU A 82 -13.28 8.83 12.00
CA GLU A 82 -14.51 9.01 11.20
C GLU A 82 -14.19 9.18 9.72
N LYS A 83 -13.16 9.97 9.40
CA LYS A 83 -12.68 10.15 8.03
C LYS A 83 -12.22 8.82 7.41
N ILE A 84 -11.42 8.03 8.13
CA ILE A 84 -10.95 6.72 7.66
C ILE A 84 -12.13 5.77 7.43
N LEU A 85 -13.06 5.68 8.39
CA LEU A 85 -14.25 4.83 8.26
C LEU A 85 -15.10 5.22 7.06
N ARG A 86 -15.27 6.53 6.82
CA ARG A 86 -15.97 7.04 5.65
C ARG A 86 -15.25 6.65 4.35
N GLU A 87 -13.93 6.80 4.29
CA GLU A 87 -13.14 6.41 3.12
C GLU A 87 -13.22 4.90 2.84
N LEU A 88 -13.23 4.07 3.87
CA LEU A 88 -13.42 2.62 3.75
C LEU A 88 -14.82 2.28 3.23
N GLY A 89 -15.87 2.91 3.77
CA GLY A 89 -17.23 2.71 3.28
C GLY A 89 -17.42 3.18 1.83
N ASP A 90 -16.82 4.31 1.46
CA ASP A 90 -16.81 4.79 0.07
C ASP A 90 -16.04 3.81 -0.86
N PHE A 91 -14.96 3.21 -0.37
CA PHE A 91 -14.18 2.21 -1.10
C PHE A 91 -14.97 0.94 -1.36
N GLU A 92 -15.57 0.34 -0.34
CA GLU A 92 -16.40 -0.87 -0.48
C GLU A 92 -17.59 -0.64 -1.42
N ARG A 93 -18.15 0.58 -1.43
CA ARG A 93 -19.24 0.94 -2.36
C ARG A 93 -18.76 1.06 -3.81
N LEU A 94 -17.60 1.65 -4.04
CA LEU A 94 -17.08 1.90 -5.40
C LEU A 94 -16.39 0.67 -6.00
N PHE A 95 -15.80 -0.19 -5.16
CA PHE A 95 -15.04 -1.37 -5.55
C PHE A 95 -15.55 -2.62 -4.82
N PRO A 96 -16.82 -3.03 -5.05
CA PRO A 96 -17.43 -4.13 -4.31
C PRO A 96 -16.76 -5.49 -4.54
N GLU A 97 -16.04 -5.66 -5.64
CA GLU A 97 -15.31 -6.89 -5.96
C GLU A 97 -13.95 -6.97 -5.25
N THR A 98 -13.46 -5.87 -4.68
CA THR A 98 -12.14 -5.80 -4.05
C THR A 98 -12.27 -5.67 -2.54
N SER A 99 -11.72 -6.63 -1.80
CA SER A 99 -11.61 -6.50 -0.35
C SER A 99 -10.51 -5.50 0.02
N VAL A 100 -10.73 -4.71 1.08
CA VAL A 100 -9.72 -3.80 1.64
C VAL A 100 -8.40 -4.53 1.95
N LYS A 101 -8.45 -5.79 2.39
CA LYS A 101 -7.26 -6.61 2.67
C LYS A 101 -6.49 -7.04 1.43
N SER A 102 -7.12 -6.97 0.25
CA SER A 102 -6.49 -7.31 -1.03
C SER A 102 -5.93 -6.08 -1.77
N VAL A 103 -6.05 -4.89 -1.16
CA VAL A 103 -5.47 -3.66 -1.69
C VAL A 103 -3.95 -3.75 -1.61
N PRO A 104 -3.22 -3.56 -2.73
CA PRO A 104 -1.76 -3.62 -2.76
C PRO A 104 -1.08 -2.54 -1.92
N ASP A 105 0.13 -2.82 -1.44
CA ASP A 105 0.92 -1.91 -0.60
C ASP A 105 1.22 -0.57 -1.29
N GLU A 106 1.38 -0.56 -2.62
CA GLU A 106 1.65 0.69 -3.37
C GLU A 106 0.47 1.67 -3.31
N VAL A 107 -0.75 1.16 -3.12
CA VAL A 107 -1.94 2.00 -2.92
C VAL A 107 -1.89 2.61 -1.52
N TRP A 108 -1.56 1.83 -0.50
CA TRP A 108 -1.44 2.31 0.88
C TRP A 108 -0.36 3.38 1.04
N GLN A 109 0.78 3.23 0.36
CA GLN A 109 1.82 4.28 0.33
C GLN A 109 1.32 5.61 -0.22
N LYS A 110 0.45 5.60 -1.24
CA LYS A 110 -0.18 6.82 -1.76
C LYS A 110 -1.17 7.42 -0.76
N VAL A 111 -1.85 6.57 0.01
CA VAL A 111 -2.78 7.00 1.08
C VAL A 111 -2.03 7.66 2.23
N GLU A 112 -0.90 7.10 2.66
CA GLU A 112 0.00 7.73 3.63
C GLU A 112 0.51 9.09 3.13
N GLY A 113 0.69 9.24 1.82
CA GLY A 113 1.00 10.52 1.16
C GLY A 113 -0.17 11.52 1.08
N GLY A 114 -1.35 11.18 1.62
CA GLY A 114 -2.53 12.04 1.67
C GLY A 114 -3.48 11.90 0.47
N VAL A 115 -3.30 10.90 -0.39
CA VAL A 115 -4.24 10.61 -1.49
C VAL A 115 -5.41 9.78 -0.96
N PRO A 116 -6.68 10.14 -1.20
CA PRO A 116 -7.81 9.32 -0.76
C PRO A 116 -7.76 7.89 -1.30
N LEU A 117 -8.11 6.90 -0.47
CA LEU A 117 -8.01 5.46 -0.80
C LEU A 117 -8.65 5.10 -2.16
N CYS A 118 -9.87 5.59 -2.39
CA CYS A 118 -10.60 5.36 -3.64
C CYS A 118 -9.85 5.88 -4.87
N ALA A 119 -9.24 7.06 -4.76
CA ALA A 119 -8.51 7.68 -5.85
C ALA A 119 -7.18 6.94 -6.12
N ALA A 120 -6.46 6.58 -5.06
CA ALA A 120 -5.21 5.83 -5.17
C ALA A 120 -5.43 4.47 -5.84
N TYR A 121 -6.48 3.74 -5.44
CA TYR A 121 -6.82 2.44 -6.02
C TYR A 121 -7.31 2.56 -7.48
N ALA A 122 -8.12 3.57 -7.80
CA ALA A 122 -8.57 3.81 -9.17
C ALA A 122 -7.39 4.05 -10.14
N LEU A 123 -6.37 4.78 -9.70
CA LEU A 123 -5.15 5.00 -10.47
C LEU A 123 -4.36 3.69 -10.65
N TYR A 124 -4.23 2.90 -9.59
CA TYR A 124 -3.58 1.59 -9.66
C TYR A 124 -4.26 0.65 -10.67
N GLU A 125 -5.57 0.49 -10.58
CA GLU A 125 -6.32 -0.38 -11.50
C GLU A 125 -6.22 0.09 -12.95
N ARG A 126 -6.17 1.42 -13.18
CA ARG A 126 -5.92 1.97 -14.52
C ARG A 126 -4.52 1.62 -15.02
N GLU A 127 -3.48 1.83 -14.22
CA GLU A 127 -2.09 1.53 -14.59
C GLU A 127 -1.92 0.03 -14.89
N LYS A 128 -2.47 -0.83 -14.05
CA LYS A 128 -2.48 -2.29 -14.24
C LYS A 128 -3.16 -2.69 -15.55
N LYS A 129 -4.34 -2.13 -15.86
CA LYS A 129 -5.03 -2.39 -17.13
C LYS A 129 -4.23 -1.92 -18.34
N LEU A 130 -3.59 -0.76 -18.26
CA LEU A 130 -2.74 -0.25 -19.34
C LEU A 130 -1.54 -1.16 -19.58
N ALA A 131 -0.86 -1.59 -18.51
CA ALA A 131 0.27 -2.52 -18.60
C ALA A 131 -0.15 -3.86 -19.20
N GLN A 132 -1.30 -4.40 -18.78
CA GLN A 132 -1.85 -5.65 -19.32
C GLN A 132 -2.22 -5.53 -20.80
N ASN A 133 -2.88 -4.44 -21.20
CA ASN A 133 -3.22 -4.19 -22.60
C ASN A 133 -1.97 -4.08 -23.46
N HIS A 134 -0.96 -3.35 -22.99
CA HIS A 134 0.30 -3.21 -23.71
C HIS A 134 1.02 -4.56 -23.88
N ALA A 135 1.06 -5.38 -22.83
CA ALA A 135 1.62 -6.73 -22.92
C ALA A 135 0.84 -7.61 -23.91
N ASN A 136 -0.49 -7.53 -23.90
CA ASN A 136 -1.35 -8.26 -24.83
C ASN A 136 -1.14 -7.81 -26.29
N GLU A 137 -0.98 -6.51 -26.54
CA GLU A 137 -0.68 -5.97 -27.86
C GLU A 137 0.67 -6.49 -28.39
N ILE A 138 1.71 -6.47 -27.54
CA ILE A 138 3.02 -7.00 -27.90
C ILE A 138 2.93 -8.50 -28.17
N ASN A 139 2.23 -9.27 -27.33
CA ASN A 139 2.06 -10.71 -27.52
C ASN A 139 1.27 -11.03 -28.80
N THR A 140 0.26 -10.23 -29.13
CA THR A 140 -0.51 -10.37 -30.37
C THR A 140 0.35 -10.04 -31.60
N ARG A 141 1.16 -8.99 -31.53
CA ARG A 141 2.13 -8.65 -32.58
C ARG A 141 3.19 -9.72 -32.73
N ASN A 142 3.75 -10.22 -31.64
CA ASN A 142 4.77 -11.27 -31.66
C ASN A 142 4.19 -12.59 -32.16
N SER A 143 2.98 -12.98 -31.74
CA SER A 143 2.34 -14.21 -32.23
C SER A 143 2.01 -14.14 -33.71
N SER A 144 1.50 -13.02 -34.22
CA SER A 144 1.29 -12.82 -35.67
C SER A 144 2.59 -12.83 -36.48
N LEU A 145 3.65 -12.19 -35.99
CA LEU A 145 4.97 -12.21 -36.63
C LEU A 145 5.64 -13.60 -36.54
N ALA A 146 5.49 -14.29 -35.41
CA ALA A 146 6.01 -15.64 -35.19
C ALA A 146 5.25 -16.67 -36.03
N ALA A 147 3.95 -16.51 -36.23
CA ALA A 147 3.15 -17.35 -37.12
C ALA A 147 3.61 -17.24 -38.58
N GLY A 148 4.11 -16.07 -39.01
CA GLY A 148 4.72 -15.88 -40.34
C GLY A 148 6.18 -16.34 -40.44
N LYS A 149 6.86 -16.58 -39.31
CA LYS A 149 8.28 -16.95 -39.26
C LYS A 149 8.56 -18.25 -38.50
N ALA A 150 7.56 -19.13 -38.39
CA ALA A 150 7.77 -20.57 -38.45
C ALA A 150 8.00 -20.99 -39.93
N GLY A 151 8.80 -20.20 -40.65
CA GLY A 151 9.26 -20.55 -41.98
C GLY A 151 10.31 -21.63 -41.79
N LYS A 152 9.94 -22.87 -42.11
CA LYS A 152 10.82 -24.04 -42.19
C LYS A 152 11.80 -24.11 -41.01
N GLY A 153 11.36 -24.75 -39.93
CA GLY A 153 12.32 -25.56 -39.18
C GLY A 153 13.06 -26.42 -40.20
N ASP A 154 14.31 -26.01 -40.46
CA ASP A 154 15.48 -26.86 -40.56
C ASP A 154 15.10 -28.28 -40.99
N SER A 155 14.99 -28.48 -42.31
CA SER A 155 16.08 -29.04 -43.12
C SER A 155 16.03 -30.56 -43.12
N GLU A 156 16.05 -31.17 -44.31
CA GLU A 156 16.84 -32.39 -44.44
C GLU A 156 18.14 -32.18 -43.66
N GLU A 157 18.40 -33.05 -42.69
CA GLU A 157 19.48 -32.93 -41.69
C GLU A 157 20.86 -32.71 -42.34
N TYR A 158 20.95 -32.96 -43.65
CA TYR A 158 22.12 -32.81 -44.48
C TYR A 158 21.77 -32.20 -45.85
N PHE A 159 22.65 -31.33 -46.35
CA PHE A 159 22.59 -30.82 -47.72
C PHE A 159 23.07 -31.88 -48.70
N SER A 160 22.38 -32.02 -49.85
CA SER A 160 22.85 -32.88 -50.94
C SER A 160 23.95 -32.21 -51.77
N PRO A 161 24.80 -32.97 -52.49
CA PRO A 161 25.84 -32.39 -53.36
C PRO A 161 25.29 -31.40 -54.40
N GLU A 162 24.14 -31.73 -54.99
CA GLU A 162 23.49 -30.90 -56.01
C GLU A 162 22.84 -29.64 -55.43
N GLU A 163 22.48 -29.66 -54.15
CA GLU A 163 21.98 -28.49 -53.44
C GLU A 163 23.12 -27.52 -53.13
N VAL A 164 24.25 -28.01 -52.63
CA VAL A 164 25.44 -27.17 -52.37
C VAL A 164 25.97 -26.51 -53.65
N LYS A 165 25.93 -27.21 -54.79
CA LYS A 165 26.31 -26.62 -56.09
C LYS A 165 25.43 -25.45 -56.54
N ARG A 166 24.18 -25.41 -56.08
CA ARG A 166 23.21 -24.36 -56.43
C ARG A 166 23.22 -23.19 -55.44
N MET A 167 23.96 -23.30 -54.34
CA MET A 167 24.07 -22.25 -53.35
C MET A 167 24.98 -21.11 -53.81
N SER A 168 24.65 -19.89 -53.40
CA SER A 168 25.55 -18.76 -53.56
C SER A 168 26.74 -18.85 -52.60
N GLN A 169 27.84 -18.16 -52.93
CA GLN A 169 29.04 -18.13 -52.08
C GLN A 169 28.77 -17.61 -50.66
N LYS A 170 27.82 -16.67 -50.53
CA LYS A 170 27.40 -16.12 -49.23
C LYS A 170 26.65 -17.17 -48.40
N GLU A 171 25.78 -17.95 -49.03
CA GLU A 171 25.05 -19.04 -48.37
C GLU A 171 25.96 -20.20 -47.99
N VAL A 172 26.93 -20.55 -48.83
CA VAL A 172 27.95 -21.56 -48.51
C VAL A 172 28.77 -21.16 -47.29
N HIS A 173 29.16 -19.89 -47.19
CA HIS A 173 29.91 -19.38 -46.04
C HIS A 173 29.07 -19.45 -44.75
N TRP A 174 27.80 -19.05 -44.82
CA TRP A 174 26.89 -19.06 -43.67
C TRP A 174 26.53 -20.49 -43.21
N ASN A 175 26.40 -21.43 -44.15
CA ASN A 175 26.04 -22.83 -43.88
C ASN A 175 27.24 -23.78 -43.81
N PHE A 176 28.47 -23.27 -43.79
CA PHE A 176 29.69 -24.05 -43.98
C PHE A 176 29.80 -25.26 -43.04
N SER A 177 29.55 -25.06 -41.74
CA SER A 177 29.61 -26.14 -40.74
C SER A 177 28.62 -27.26 -41.02
N LYS A 178 27.42 -26.93 -41.52
CA LYS A 178 26.37 -27.90 -41.84
C LYS A 178 26.66 -28.64 -43.15
N ILE A 179 27.14 -27.93 -44.17
CA ILE A 179 27.62 -28.52 -45.43
C ILE A 179 28.75 -29.52 -45.16
N LYS A 180 29.73 -29.15 -44.32
CA LYS A 180 30.85 -30.01 -43.94
C LYS A 180 30.39 -31.30 -43.23
N ASN A 181 29.36 -31.21 -42.40
CA ASN A 181 28.77 -32.40 -41.77
C ASN A 181 27.98 -33.25 -42.77
N SER A 182 27.35 -32.62 -43.76
CA SER A 182 26.60 -33.29 -44.83
C SER A 182 27.50 -34.09 -45.77
N MET A 183 28.69 -33.57 -46.08
CA MET A 183 29.70 -34.24 -46.91
C MET A 183 30.10 -35.63 -46.40
N LYS A 184 29.99 -35.89 -45.09
CA LYS A 184 30.32 -37.20 -44.49
C LYS A 184 29.36 -38.32 -44.92
N TYR A 185 28.19 -37.96 -45.43
CA TYR A 185 27.12 -38.89 -45.80
C TYR A 185 26.87 -38.92 -47.31
N TRP A 186 27.66 -38.20 -48.10
CA TRP A 186 27.63 -38.30 -49.56
C TRP A 186 28.32 -39.61 -49.97
N ARG A 187 27.63 -40.43 -50.77
CA ARG A 187 28.16 -41.67 -51.36
C ARG A 187 28.44 -41.46 -52.84
#